data_AF-Q8FTX5-F1
#
_entry.id   AF-Q8FTX5-F1
#
_cell.length_a   1.000
_cell.length_b   1.000
_cell.length_c   1.000
_cell.angle_alpha   90.00
_cell.angle_beta   90.00
_cell.angle_gamma   90.00
#
_symmetry.space_group_name_H-M   'P 1'
#
loop_
_entity.id
_entity.type
_entity.pdbx_description
1 polymer ?
#
loop_
_entity_poly.entity_id
_entity_poly.type
_entity_poly.pdbx_seq_one_letter_code
_entity_poly.pdbx_strand_id
1 'polypeptide(L)'
;MPDFFDLFPQDKLGRALIDFALETNELAKSPPSLSLEAQDRVNEIFKPLLDHEINSNIALMADEAVASHLQAAGSAVYAIGQVLLRGEQGPLVPATLARTVLENSAVVVFLCEVDDHVRRTGRAVNTFHLGLLNAGARSSSHPLQPMALALEELKERMGSVGVQSSDRLTSQYNMLVETHLESIEAGNLYKVLNRFVHHNMVSQVGVMTSADHQTLHNYVDIYDFSSRAGAALICAIDAAIPFKHETKPDLTIARQEVLQRYGEFVIYCIEKQRSNQGKST
;
A
#
# COMPACT_ATOMS: atom_id res chain seq x y z
N MET A 1 23.22 -25.54 13.36
CA MET A 1 22.68 -24.43 12.53
C MET A 1 22.33 -23.32 13.49
N PRO A 2 22.62 -22.04 13.17
CA PRO A 2 22.08 -20.92 13.97
C PRO A 2 20.55 -21.04 14.06
N ASP A 3 20.00 -20.63 15.20
CA ASP A 3 18.56 -20.66 15.45
C ASP A 3 17.86 -19.67 14.50
N PHE A 4 16.62 -19.94 14.10
CA PHE A 4 15.87 -19.05 13.21
C PHE A 4 15.77 -17.63 13.79
N PHE A 5 15.61 -17.54 15.11
CA PHE A 5 15.56 -16.28 15.86
C PHE A 5 16.85 -15.46 15.74
N ASP A 6 18.01 -16.11 15.62
CA ASP A 6 19.31 -15.44 15.45
C ASP A 6 19.53 -14.93 14.02
N LEU A 7 19.01 -15.69 13.05
CA LEU A 7 19.10 -15.35 11.62
C LEU A 7 18.14 -14.21 11.25
N PHE A 8 16.92 -14.23 11.80
CA PHE A 8 15.84 -13.31 11.45
C PHE A 8 15.32 -12.55 12.67
N PRO A 9 16.16 -11.75 13.33
CA PRO A 9 15.77 -11.04 14.53
C PRO A 9 14.71 -9.97 14.23
N GLN A 10 13.51 -10.15 14.81
CA GLN A 10 12.36 -9.25 14.64
C GLN A 10 12.63 -7.81 15.11
N ASP A 11 13.46 -7.60 16.12
CA ASP A 11 13.80 -6.26 16.59
C ASP A 11 14.58 -5.46 15.53
N LYS A 12 15.49 -6.11 14.81
CA LYS A 12 16.22 -5.47 13.70
C LYS A 12 15.29 -5.15 12.54
N LEU A 13 14.40 -6.07 12.17
CA LEU A 13 13.36 -5.79 11.16
C LEU A 13 12.45 -4.63 11.63
N GLY A 14 12.06 -4.62 12.90
CA GLY A 14 11.22 -3.58 13.47
C GLY A 14 11.82 -2.18 13.38
N ARG A 15 13.11 -2.03 13.68
CA ARG A 15 13.84 -0.76 13.51
C ARG A 15 13.88 -0.33 12.04
N ALA A 16 14.25 -1.24 11.14
CA ALA A 16 14.31 -0.95 9.71
C ALA A 16 12.96 -0.48 9.16
N LEU A 17 11.85 -1.12 9.57
CA LEU A 17 10.50 -0.72 9.17
C LEU A 17 10.10 0.64 9.74
N ILE A 18 10.45 0.95 10.99
CA ILE A 18 10.18 2.26 11.60
C ILE A 18 10.93 3.36 10.84
N ASP A 19 12.24 3.19 10.64
CA ASP A 19 13.07 4.19 9.95
C ASP A 19 12.57 4.41 8.53
N PHE A 20 12.25 3.32 7.81
CA PHE A 20 11.70 3.39 6.47
C PHE A 20 10.33 4.07 6.41
N ALA A 21 9.44 3.82 7.37
CA ALA A 21 8.14 4.47 7.44
C ALA A 21 8.24 5.99 7.71
N LEU A 22 9.21 6.41 8.52
CA LEU A 22 9.46 7.83 8.78
C LEU A 22 9.92 8.54 7.50
N GLU A 23 10.87 7.95 6.78
CA GLU A 23 11.34 8.50 5.49
C GLU A 23 10.25 8.47 4.41
N THR A 24 9.40 7.45 4.40
CA THR A 24 8.22 7.38 3.53
C THR A 24 7.28 8.56 3.77
N ASN A 25 7.05 8.93 5.03
CA ASN A 25 6.19 10.05 5.39
C ASN A 25 6.77 11.39 4.93
N GLU A 26 8.09 11.54 5.01
CA GLU A 26 8.79 12.71 4.49
C GLU A 26 8.68 12.81 2.95
N LEU A 27 8.82 11.69 2.23
CA LEU A 27 8.56 11.63 0.79
C LEU A 27 7.10 11.95 0.46
N ALA A 28 6.14 11.39 1.20
CA ALA A 28 4.72 11.60 0.95
C ALA A 28 4.34 13.09 1.03
N LYS A 29 4.93 13.81 1.99
CA LYS A 29 4.78 15.26 2.18
C LYS A 29 5.60 16.10 1.20
N SER A 30 6.51 15.51 0.43
CA SER A 30 7.31 16.28 -0.50
C SER A 30 6.42 16.86 -1.61
N PRO A 31 6.74 18.06 -2.12
CA PRO A 31 5.94 18.67 -3.17
C PRO A 31 5.93 17.78 -4.44
N PRO A 32 4.87 17.85 -5.25
CA PRO A 32 4.81 17.11 -6.50
C PRO A 32 5.81 17.67 -7.51
N SER A 33 6.39 16.81 -8.36
CA SER A 33 7.30 17.22 -9.44
C SER A 33 6.58 17.75 -10.69
N LEU A 34 5.31 18.12 -10.56
CA LEU A 34 4.45 18.56 -11.66
C LEU A 34 4.97 19.89 -12.24
N SER A 35 5.24 19.93 -13.55
CA SER A 35 5.62 21.17 -14.23
C SER A 35 4.42 22.14 -14.29
N LEU A 36 4.70 23.45 -14.30
CA LEU A 36 3.67 24.48 -14.46
C LEU A 36 2.84 24.26 -15.74
N GLU A 37 3.48 23.83 -16.84
CA GLU A 37 2.79 23.52 -18.10
C GLU A 37 1.83 22.32 -17.97
N ALA A 38 2.23 21.26 -17.26
CA ALA A 38 1.37 20.11 -17.03
C ALA A 38 0.21 20.46 -16.10
N GLN A 39 0.47 21.27 -15.08
CA GLN A 39 -0.55 21.81 -14.19
C GLN A 39 -1.56 22.69 -14.95
N ASP A 40 -1.09 23.60 -15.80
CA ASP A 40 -1.94 24.47 -16.61
C ASP A 40 -2.77 23.66 -17.60
N ARG A 41 -2.18 22.66 -18.27
CA ARG A 41 -2.91 21.76 -19.17
C ARG A 41 -4.05 21.02 -18.45
N VAL A 42 -3.78 20.45 -17.28
CA VAL A 42 -4.79 19.75 -16.49
C VAL A 42 -5.87 20.73 -16.03
N ASN A 43 -5.45 21.88 -15.48
CA ASN A 43 -6.38 22.91 -15.03
C ASN A 43 -7.24 23.47 -16.17
N GLU A 44 -6.70 23.71 -17.37
CA GLU A 44 -7.48 24.16 -18.53
C GLU A 44 -8.50 23.12 -18.99
N ILE A 45 -8.11 21.84 -18.99
CA ILE A 45 -9.01 20.72 -19.33
C ILE A 45 -10.19 20.65 -18.33
N PHE A 46 -9.91 20.88 -17.05
CA PHE A 46 -10.89 20.74 -15.97
C PHE A 46 -11.60 22.05 -15.58
N LYS A 47 -11.11 23.21 -16.01
CA LYS A 47 -11.66 24.55 -15.69
C LYS A 47 -13.12 24.75 -16.13
N PRO A 48 -13.58 24.27 -17.31
CA PRO A 48 -15.00 24.32 -17.67
C PRO A 48 -15.89 23.40 -16.83
N LEU A 49 -15.28 22.53 -16.00
CA LEU A 49 -15.94 21.51 -15.18
C LEU A 49 -16.03 21.92 -13.70
N LEU A 50 -15.45 23.07 -13.35
CA LEU A 50 -15.37 23.63 -12.02
C LEU A 50 -16.30 24.84 -11.92
N ASP A 51 -17.59 24.62 -11.67
CA ASP A 51 -18.40 25.66 -11.02
C ASP A 51 -17.95 25.78 -9.54
N HIS A 52 -18.15 26.98 -8.96
CA HIS A 52 -17.53 27.55 -7.75
C HIS A 52 -17.45 26.70 -6.44
N GLU A 53 -17.88 25.44 -6.42
CA GLU A 53 -17.94 24.59 -5.22
C GLU A 53 -16.74 23.66 -5.03
N ILE A 54 -16.10 23.18 -6.11
CA ILE A 54 -14.87 22.38 -6.01
C ILE A 54 -13.66 23.33 -6.05
N ASN A 55 -13.36 23.99 -4.94
CA ASN A 55 -12.16 24.81 -4.76
C ASN A 55 -10.84 23.98 -4.71
N SER A 56 -10.87 22.74 -5.19
CA SER A 56 -9.72 21.82 -5.20
C SER A 56 -8.93 22.04 -6.48
N ASN A 57 -7.61 22.17 -6.37
CA ASN A 57 -6.72 22.14 -7.52
C ASN A 57 -6.74 20.70 -8.09
N ILE A 58 -7.65 20.42 -9.03
CA ILE A 58 -7.86 19.07 -9.60
C ILE A 58 -6.54 18.47 -10.10
N ALA A 59 -5.62 19.30 -10.60
CA ALA A 59 -4.29 18.87 -11.01
C ALA A 59 -3.47 18.22 -9.89
N LEU A 60 -3.72 18.59 -8.63
CA LEU A 60 -3.04 18.02 -7.46
C LEU A 60 -3.73 16.80 -6.86
N MET A 61 -4.95 16.45 -7.29
CA MET A 61 -5.71 15.34 -6.68
C MET A 61 -4.94 14.01 -6.73
N ALA A 62 -4.19 13.75 -7.80
CA ALA A 62 -3.37 12.54 -7.87
C ALA A 62 -2.22 12.55 -6.87
N ASP A 63 -1.59 13.70 -6.66
CA ASP A 63 -0.49 13.84 -5.71
C ASP A 63 -0.97 13.79 -4.26
N GLU A 64 -2.14 14.37 -3.98
CA GLU A 64 -2.84 14.27 -2.69
C GLU A 64 -3.26 12.83 -2.39
N ALA A 65 -3.83 12.12 -3.38
CA ALA A 65 -4.18 10.71 -3.23
C ALA A 65 -2.95 9.85 -2.95
N VAL A 66 -1.87 10.02 -3.74
CA VAL A 66 -0.60 9.31 -3.52
C VAL A 66 -0.03 9.63 -2.15
N ALA A 67 0.00 10.90 -1.73
CA ALA A 67 0.50 11.30 -0.42
C ALA A 67 -0.31 10.65 0.71
N SER A 68 -1.65 10.68 0.62
CA SER A 68 -2.54 10.08 1.62
C SER A 68 -2.34 8.57 1.74
N HIS A 69 -2.28 7.86 0.63
CA HIS A 69 -2.06 6.41 0.63
C HIS A 69 -0.65 6.02 1.08
N LEU A 70 0.40 6.77 0.70
CA LEU A 70 1.75 6.56 1.22
C LEU A 70 1.83 6.81 2.73
N GLN A 71 1.15 7.83 3.25
CA GLN A 71 1.08 8.08 4.70
C GLN A 71 0.33 6.97 5.43
N ALA A 72 -0.76 6.46 4.87
CA ALA A 72 -1.51 5.35 5.45
C ALA A 72 -0.69 4.05 5.47
N ALA A 73 -0.05 3.70 4.35
CA ALA A 73 0.85 2.55 4.26
C ALA A 73 2.06 2.70 5.19
N GLY A 74 2.73 3.85 5.18
CA GLY A 74 3.85 4.17 6.06
C GLY A 74 3.46 4.09 7.53
N SER A 75 2.30 4.63 7.93
CA SER A 75 1.81 4.54 9.31
C SER A 75 1.57 3.09 9.75
N ALA A 76 1.03 2.26 8.85
CA ALA A 76 0.85 0.84 9.13
C ALA A 76 2.19 0.10 9.23
N VAL A 77 3.17 0.39 8.37
CA VAL A 77 4.54 -0.15 8.47
C VAL A 77 5.24 0.28 9.77
N TYR A 78 5.10 1.55 10.17
CA TYR A 78 5.60 2.06 11.44
C TYR A 78 4.99 1.27 12.62
N ALA A 79 3.67 1.07 12.59
CA ALA A 79 2.96 0.32 13.62
C ALA A 79 3.42 -1.15 13.68
N ILE A 80 3.65 -1.79 12.53
CA ILE A 80 4.26 -3.14 12.47
C ILE A 80 5.62 -3.12 13.17
N GLY A 81 6.48 -2.16 12.85
CA GLY A 81 7.81 -2.09 13.48
C GLY A 81 7.73 -1.91 15.01
N GLN A 82 6.77 -1.13 15.50
CA GLN A 82 6.51 -1.00 16.94
C GLN A 82 6.04 -2.30 17.59
N VAL A 83 5.21 -3.07 16.91
CA VAL A 83 4.74 -4.40 17.36
C VAL A 83 5.92 -5.38 17.46
N LEU A 84 6.80 -5.39 16.46
CA LEU A 84 8.01 -6.23 16.46
C LEU A 84 8.97 -5.86 17.60
N LEU A 85 9.19 -4.56 17.85
CA LEU A 85 10.05 -4.09 18.95
C LEU A 85 9.53 -4.47 20.34
N ARG A 86 8.22 -4.66 20.49
CA ARG A 86 7.60 -5.11 21.74
C ARG A 86 7.70 -6.62 21.95
N GLY A 87 8.14 -7.37 20.94
CA GLY A 87 8.25 -8.83 20.99
C GLY A 87 6.91 -9.54 21.01
N GLU A 88 5.88 -8.94 20.41
CA GLU A 88 4.54 -9.55 20.30
C GLU A 88 4.60 -10.90 19.56
N GLN A 89 3.95 -11.92 20.11
CA GLN A 89 4.02 -13.31 19.61
C GLN A 89 2.80 -13.70 18.75
N GLY A 90 1.82 -12.81 18.62
CA GLY A 90 0.59 -13.04 17.88
C GLY A 90 0.63 -12.43 16.46
N PRO A 91 0.37 -13.20 15.39
CA PRO A 91 0.40 -12.69 14.02
C PRO A 91 -0.80 -11.81 13.65
N LEU A 92 -1.85 -11.75 14.47
CA LEU A 92 -3.10 -11.06 14.14
C LEU A 92 -2.92 -9.56 13.86
N VAL A 93 -2.18 -8.87 14.74
CA VAL A 93 -1.96 -7.42 14.60
C VAL A 93 -1.05 -7.14 13.40
N PRO A 94 0.14 -7.77 13.26
CA PRO A 94 0.96 -7.63 12.05
C PRO A 94 0.20 -7.97 10.77
N ALA A 95 -0.63 -9.02 10.75
CA ALA A 95 -1.38 -9.42 9.57
C ALA A 95 -2.40 -8.36 9.14
N THR A 96 -3.14 -7.79 10.10
CA THR A 96 -4.13 -6.74 9.84
C THR A 96 -3.46 -5.48 9.32
N LEU A 97 -2.33 -5.08 9.92
CA LEU A 97 -1.56 -3.93 9.47
C LEU A 97 -0.92 -4.17 8.10
N ALA A 98 -0.33 -5.34 7.87
CA ALA A 98 0.27 -5.70 6.59
C ALA A 98 -0.75 -5.65 5.46
N ARG A 99 -2.01 -6.07 5.71
CA ARG A 99 -3.10 -5.94 4.75
C ARG A 99 -3.35 -4.48 4.36
N THR A 100 -3.42 -3.58 5.33
CA THR A 100 -3.54 -2.14 5.09
C THR A 100 -2.38 -1.63 4.24
N VAL A 101 -1.15 -2.08 4.51
CA VAL A 101 0.02 -1.71 3.69
C VAL A 101 -0.16 -2.17 2.25
N LEU A 102 -0.52 -3.44 2.02
CA LEU A 102 -0.71 -3.98 0.66
C LEU A 102 -1.79 -3.20 -0.12
N GLU A 103 -2.93 -2.93 0.50
CA GLU A 103 -4.04 -2.23 -0.16
C GLU A 103 -3.64 -0.81 -0.56
N ASN A 104 -3.05 -0.05 0.36
CA ASN A 104 -2.64 1.33 0.10
C ASN A 104 -1.46 1.40 -0.88
N SER A 105 -0.48 0.50 -0.76
CA SER A 105 0.61 0.39 -1.72
C SER A 105 0.12 0.08 -3.12
N ALA A 106 -0.83 -0.84 -3.28
CA ALA A 106 -1.39 -1.18 -4.58
C ALA A 106 -2.14 0.01 -5.22
N VAL A 107 -2.84 0.83 -4.42
CA VAL A 107 -3.44 2.07 -4.92
C VAL A 107 -2.37 3.05 -5.40
N VAL A 108 -1.28 3.24 -4.65
CA VAL A 108 -0.18 4.12 -5.08
C VAL A 108 0.41 3.66 -6.40
N VAL A 109 0.71 2.36 -6.54
CA VAL A 109 1.22 1.80 -7.80
C VAL A 109 0.23 2.04 -8.93
N PHE A 110 -1.05 1.72 -8.74
CA PHE A 110 -2.09 2.02 -9.72
C PHE A 110 -2.15 3.50 -10.11
N LEU A 111 -2.04 4.43 -9.16
CA LEU A 111 -2.07 5.86 -9.48
C LEU A 111 -0.84 6.32 -10.27
N CYS A 112 0.31 5.66 -10.10
CA CYS A 112 1.58 6.07 -10.65
C CYS A 112 2.07 5.27 -11.88
N GLU A 113 1.41 4.18 -12.25
CA GLU A 113 1.73 3.38 -13.46
C GLU A 113 1.56 4.15 -14.79
N VAL A 114 0.89 5.31 -14.77
CA VAL A 114 0.65 6.14 -15.95
C VAL A 114 1.39 7.46 -15.84
N ASP A 115 2.27 7.70 -16.81
CA ASP A 115 3.08 8.92 -16.90
C ASP A 115 2.26 10.15 -17.33
N ASP A 116 1.16 9.96 -18.06
CA ASP A 116 0.30 11.08 -18.48
C ASP A 116 -0.51 11.64 -17.29
N HIS A 117 -0.24 12.90 -16.95
CA HIS A 117 -0.85 13.59 -15.82
C HIS A 117 -2.39 13.66 -15.90
N VAL A 118 -2.97 13.82 -17.10
CA VAL A 118 -4.44 13.87 -17.26
C VAL A 118 -5.07 12.53 -16.89
N ARG A 119 -4.50 11.44 -17.39
CA ARG A 119 -4.94 10.08 -17.05
C ARG A 119 -4.72 9.75 -15.58
N ARG A 120 -3.59 10.16 -15.00
CA ARG A 120 -3.29 9.99 -13.57
C ARG A 120 -4.27 10.76 -12.68
N THR A 121 -4.62 12.00 -13.03
CA THR A 121 -5.72 12.75 -12.38
C THR A 121 -7.04 12.03 -12.54
N GLY A 122 -7.33 11.46 -13.72
CA GLY A 122 -8.53 10.65 -13.94
C GLY A 122 -8.61 9.40 -13.06
N ARG A 123 -7.48 8.69 -12.88
CA ARG A 123 -7.37 7.59 -11.92
C ARG A 123 -7.67 8.05 -10.50
N ALA A 124 -7.11 9.18 -10.08
CA ALA A 124 -7.36 9.75 -8.74
C ALA A 124 -8.83 10.09 -8.51
N VAL A 125 -9.47 10.79 -9.47
CA VAL A 125 -10.91 11.11 -9.41
C VAL A 125 -11.76 9.83 -9.32
N ASN A 126 -11.46 8.80 -10.12
CA ASN A 126 -12.15 7.51 -10.05
C ASN A 126 -11.99 6.85 -8.68
N THR A 127 -10.78 6.89 -8.11
CA THR A 127 -10.47 6.33 -6.78
C THR A 127 -11.22 7.07 -5.67
N PHE A 128 -11.20 8.40 -5.65
CA PHE A 128 -11.96 9.20 -4.67
C PHE A 128 -13.46 8.94 -4.78
N HIS A 129 -14.00 8.94 -5.98
CA HIS A 129 -15.40 8.66 -6.20
C HIS A 129 -15.79 7.27 -5.66
N LEU A 130 -15.01 6.23 -5.98
CA LEU A 130 -15.25 4.88 -5.44
C LEU A 130 -15.19 4.86 -3.91
N GLY A 131 -14.23 5.57 -3.31
CA GLY A 131 -14.12 5.72 -1.85
C GLY A 131 -15.37 6.34 -1.22
N LEU A 132 -15.90 7.42 -1.82
CA LEU A 132 -17.14 8.07 -1.38
C LEU A 132 -18.33 7.11 -1.47
N LEU A 133 -18.45 6.36 -2.58
CA LEU A 133 -19.51 5.37 -2.73
C LEU A 133 -19.43 4.28 -1.66
N ASN A 134 -18.23 3.79 -1.36
CA ASN A 134 -18.00 2.78 -0.33
C ASN A 134 -18.27 3.31 1.09
N ALA A 135 -18.09 4.61 1.31
CA ALA A 135 -18.48 5.29 2.55
C ALA A 135 -20.00 5.53 2.67
N GLY A 136 -20.80 5.19 1.66
CA GLY A 136 -22.26 5.35 1.68
C GLY A 136 -22.76 6.66 1.09
N ALA A 137 -21.92 7.45 0.41
CA ALA A 137 -22.28 8.73 -0.20
C ALA A 137 -23.25 8.63 -1.39
N ARG A 138 -23.78 7.42 -1.67
CA ARG A 138 -24.92 7.21 -2.57
C ARG A 138 -26.23 7.73 -1.99
N SER A 139 -26.35 7.74 -0.66
CA SER A 139 -27.56 8.22 0.01
C SER A 139 -27.66 9.74 -0.08
N SER A 140 -28.83 10.26 -0.44
CA SER A 140 -29.10 11.70 -0.48
C SER A 140 -29.00 12.38 0.89
N SER A 141 -29.03 11.60 1.97
CA SER A 141 -28.85 12.10 3.34
C SER A 141 -27.40 12.11 3.80
N HIS A 142 -26.46 11.58 3.01
CA HIS A 142 -25.07 11.45 3.41
C HIS A 142 -24.35 12.81 3.24
N PRO A 143 -23.58 13.29 4.24
CA PRO A 143 -22.95 14.61 4.18
C PRO A 143 -21.96 14.79 3.01
N LEU A 144 -21.39 13.69 2.51
CA LEU A 144 -20.46 13.69 1.37
C LEU A 144 -21.14 13.45 0.00
N GLN A 145 -22.48 13.35 -0.05
CA GLN A 145 -23.20 13.11 -1.31
C GLN A 145 -22.98 14.21 -2.37
N PRO A 146 -22.94 15.51 -2.03
CA PRO A 146 -22.66 16.55 -3.03
C PRO A 146 -21.31 16.33 -3.73
N MET A 147 -20.27 15.95 -2.98
CA MET A 147 -18.95 15.64 -3.53
C MET A 147 -18.99 14.40 -4.45
N ALA A 148 -19.75 13.37 -4.08
CA ALA A 148 -19.89 12.18 -4.92
C ALA A 148 -20.56 12.49 -6.27
N LEU A 149 -21.60 13.33 -6.26
CA LEU A 149 -22.27 13.79 -7.50
C LEU A 149 -21.32 14.61 -8.37
N ALA A 150 -20.57 15.52 -7.78
CA ALA A 150 -19.64 16.37 -8.50
C ALA A 150 -18.50 15.57 -9.16
N LEU A 151 -17.97 14.55 -8.47
CA LEU A 151 -16.99 13.63 -9.05
C LEU A 151 -17.60 12.71 -10.11
N GLU A 152 -18.87 12.33 -10.03
CA GLU A 152 -19.54 11.54 -11.07
C GLU A 152 -19.69 12.34 -12.37
N GLU A 153 -20.11 13.61 -12.28
CA GLU A 153 -20.18 14.51 -13.44
C GLU A 153 -18.78 14.71 -14.07
N LEU A 154 -17.76 14.90 -13.24
CA LEU A 154 -16.37 14.99 -13.68
C LEU A 154 -15.95 13.72 -14.42
N LYS A 155 -16.31 12.53 -13.91
CA LYS A 155 -16.01 11.23 -14.54
C LYS A 155 -16.65 11.04 -15.90
N GLU A 156 -17.89 11.44 -16.08
CA GLU A 156 -18.58 11.34 -17.37
C GLU A 156 -17.85 12.16 -18.43
N ARG A 157 -17.39 13.37 -18.05
CA ARG A 157 -16.72 14.29 -18.96
C ARG A 157 -15.27 13.92 -19.23
N MET A 158 -14.58 13.28 -18.29
CA MET A 158 -13.19 12.80 -18.44
C MET A 158 -12.97 11.84 -19.60
N GLY A 159 -13.99 11.08 -20.00
CA GLY A 159 -13.91 10.20 -21.17
C GLY A 159 -13.61 10.95 -22.48
N SER A 160 -14.04 12.22 -22.58
CA SER A 160 -13.81 13.07 -23.76
C SER A 160 -12.38 13.58 -23.91
N VAL A 161 -11.57 13.47 -22.85
CA VAL A 161 -10.20 14.03 -22.79
C VAL A 161 -9.12 12.95 -22.63
N GLY A 162 -9.48 11.71 -22.92
CA GLY A 162 -8.54 10.58 -23.04
C GLY A 162 -8.43 9.68 -21.81
N VAL A 163 -9.23 9.90 -20.75
CA VAL A 163 -9.31 8.97 -19.61
C VAL A 163 -10.06 7.71 -20.03
N GLN A 164 -9.43 6.56 -19.86
CA GLN A 164 -9.95 5.27 -20.35
C GLN A 164 -10.72 4.51 -19.27
N SER A 165 -11.49 3.50 -19.68
CA SER A 165 -12.16 2.60 -18.73
C SER A 165 -11.18 1.83 -17.84
N SER A 166 -9.99 1.52 -18.35
CA SER A 166 -8.87 0.91 -17.61
C SER A 166 -8.24 1.84 -16.56
N ASP A 167 -8.58 3.14 -16.57
CA ASP A 167 -8.15 4.10 -15.54
C ASP A 167 -9.13 4.12 -14.35
N ARG A 168 -10.03 3.13 -14.25
CA ARG A 168 -10.90 2.91 -13.10
C ARG A 168 -10.29 1.87 -12.17
N LEU A 169 -10.19 2.20 -10.89
CA LEU A 169 -9.80 1.26 -9.86
C LEU A 169 -10.81 0.11 -9.78
N THR A 170 -10.33 -1.12 -9.67
CA THR A 170 -11.20 -2.26 -9.32
C THR A 170 -11.80 -2.07 -7.93
N SER A 171 -13.07 -2.46 -7.77
CA SER A 171 -13.74 -2.45 -6.45
C SER A 171 -13.30 -3.60 -5.54
N GLN A 172 -12.56 -4.58 -6.08
CA GLN A 172 -12.13 -5.75 -5.35
C GLN A 172 -10.66 -5.62 -4.94
N TYR A 173 -10.40 -5.43 -3.65
CA TYR A 173 -9.06 -5.24 -3.09
C TYR A 173 -8.10 -6.40 -3.38
N ASN A 174 -8.58 -7.65 -3.43
CA ASN A 174 -7.75 -8.79 -3.81
C ASN A 174 -7.23 -8.67 -5.25
N MET A 175 -8.10 -8.28 -6.20
CA MET A 175 -7.68 -8.10 -7.59
C MET A 175 -6.73 -6.91 -7.72
N LEU A 176 -6.96 -5.85 -6.93
CA LEU A 176 -6.08 -4.68 -6.89
C LEU A 176 -4.65 -5.07 -6.48
N VAL A 177 -4.53 -5.77 -5.35
CA VAL A 177 -3.24 -6.21 -4.82
C VAL A 177 -2.57 -7.22 -5.75
N GLU A 178 -3.32 -8.18 -6.29
CA GLU A 178 -2.79 -9.19 -7.20
C GLU A 178 -2.27 -8.58 -8.50
N THR A 179 -2.95 -7.56 -9.03
CA THR A 179 -2.56 -6.90 -10.29
C THR A 179 -1.36 -5.97 -10.11
N HIS A 180 -1.40 -5.07 -9.13
CA HIS A 180 -0.42 -3.98 -9.03
C HIS A 180 0.80 -4.30 -8.14
N LEU A 181 0.78 -5.43 -7.42
CA LEU A 181 1.90 -5.91 -6.62
C LEU A 181 2.27 -7.36 -7.00
N GLU A 182 2.08 -7.72 -8.29
CA GLU A 182 2.39 -9.05 -8.83
C GLU A 182 3.88 -9.40 -8.66
N SER A 183 4.77 -8.41 -8.81
CA SER A 183 6.24 -8.57 -8.74
C SER A 183 6.75 -9.14 -7.42
N ILE A 184 5.97 -9.02 -6.34
CA ILE A 184 6.27 -9.56 -5.01
C ILE A 184 5.29 -10.67 -4.59
N GLU A 185 4.50 -11.19 -5.53
CA GLU A 185 3.45 -12.18 -5.33
C GLU A 185 2.45 -11.80 -4.21
N ALA A 186 2.15 -10.49 -4.07
CA ALA A 186 1.34 -10.00 -2.96
C ALA A 186 -0.08 -10.57 -2.94
N GLY A 187 -0.61 -11.03 -4.07
CA GLY A 187 -1.91 -11.69 -4.14
C GLY A 187 -2.00 -12.96 -3.27
N ASN A 188 -0.92 -13.75 -3.20
CA ASN A 188 -0.87 -14.94 -2.34
C ASN A 188 -0.81 -14.55 -0.86
N LEU A 189 0.01 -13.56 -0.52
CA LEU A 189 0.06 -13.00 0.82
C LEU A 189 -1.30 -12.46 1.24
N TYR A 190 -1.97 -11.67 0.41
CA TYR A 190 -3.28 -11.08 0.70
C TYR A 190 -4.35 -12.15 1.01
N LYS A 191 -4.34 -13.27 0.27
CA LYS A 191 -5.21 -14.43 0.54
C LYS A 191 -4.92 -15.06 1.92
N VAL A 192 -3.66 -15.11 2.33
CA VAL A 192 -3.27 -15.59 3.67
C VAL A 192 -3.72 -14.61 4.75
N LEU A 193 -3.42 -13.31 4.59
CA LEU A 193 -3.79 -12.26 5.54
C LEU A 193 -5.30 -12.19 5.78
N ASN A 194 -6.12 -12.40 4.75
CA ASN A 194 -7.58 -12.42 4.88
C ASN A 194 -8.10 -13.48 5.86
N ARG A 195 -7.37 -14.58 6.06
CA ARG A 195 -7.71 -15.62 7.06
C ARG A 195 -7.58 -15.10 8.49
N PHE A 196 -6.75 -14.09 8.71
CA PHE A 196 -6.55 -13.45 10.00
C PHE A 196 -7.52 -12.30 10.27
N VAL A 197 -8.25 -11.80 9.27
CA VAL A 197 -9.12 -10.61 9.42
C VAL A 197 -10.60 -10.97 9.35
N HIS A 198 -11.00 -11.98 8.56
CA HIS A 198 -12.40 -12.35 8.40
C HIS A 198 -12.85 -13.42 9.41
N HIS A 199 -14.12 -13.33 9.82
CA HIS A 199 -14.73 -14.09 10.92
C HIS A 199 -14.55 -15.61 10.82
N ASN A 200 -13.50 -16.12 11.45
CA ASN A 200 -13.48 -17.48 11.96
C ASN A 200 -13.02 -17.44 13.41
N MET A 201 -13.99 -17.43 14.34
CA MET A 201 -13.75 -17.46 15.78
C MET A 201 -12.81 -18.61 16.18
N VAL A 202 -12.89 -19.77 15.50
CA VAL A 202 -11.99 -20.91 15.74
C VAL A 202 -10.56 -20.60 15.29
N SER A 203 -10.38 -19.90 14.17
CA SER A 203 -9.05 -19.44 13.73
C SER A 203 -8.50 -18.36 14.67
N GLN A 204 -9.32 -17.43 15.15
CA GLN A 204 -8.89 -16.38 16.08
C GLN A 204 -8.49 -16.97 17.46
N VAL A 205 -9.31 -17.88 18.00
CA VAL A 205 -8.99 -18.62 19.22
C VAL A 205 -7.77 -19.52 18.98
N GLY A 206 -7.67 -20.16 17.82
CA GLY A 206 -6.54 -20.99 17.44
C GLY A 206 -5.22 -20.23 17.36
N VAL A 207 -5.21 -19.03 16.77
CA VAL A 207 -4.02 -18.16 16.69
C VAL A 207 -3.64 -17.62 18.09
N MET A 208 -4.64 -17.31 18.93
CA MET A 208 -4.39 -16.81 20.28
C MET A 208 -3.89 -17.92 21.22
N THR A 209 -4.41 -19.14 21.09
CA THR A 209 -3.99 -20.32 21.88
C THR A 209 -2.72 -20.97 21.33
N SER A 210 -2.42 -20.81 20.04
CA SER A 210 -1.16 -21.27 19.44
C SER A 210 0.02 -20.35 19.76
N ALA A 211 -0.18 -19.09 20.13
CA ALA A 211 0.90 -18.21 20.57
C ALA A 211 1.72 -18.80 21.72
N ASP A 212 1.09 -19.58 22.60
CA ASP A 212 1.73 -20.25 23.74
C ASP A 212 2.37 -21.61 23.37
N HIS A 213 2.10 -22.17 22.18
CA HIS A 213 2.47 -23.55 21.80
C HIS A 213 3.19 -23.69 20.45
N GLN A 214 3.17 -22.66 19.60
CA GLN A 214 3.70 -22.64 18.23
C GLN A 214 4.57 -21.39 17.99
N THR A 215 5.41 -21.06 18.97
CA THR A 215 6.24 -19.83 18.98
C THR A 215 7.05 -19.65 17.69
N LEU A 216 7.67 -20.71 17.16
CA LEU A 216 8.44 -20.62 15.92
C LEU A 216 7.56 -20.34 14.68
N HIS A 217 6.39 -20.96 14.57
CA HIS A 217 5.51 -20.75 13.41
C HIS A 217 4.97 -19.32 13.39
N ASN A 218 4.48 -18.85 14.53
CA ASN A 218 4.01 -17.46 14.66
C ASN A 218 5.14 -16.46 14.41
N TYR A 219 6.35 -16.75 14.89
CA TYR A 219 7.50 -15.89 14.66
C TYR A 219 7.84 -15.75 13.16
N VAL A 220 7.81 -16.88 12.43
CA VAL A 220 8.03 -16.91 10.98
C VAL A 220 6.93 -16.13 10.25
N ASP A 221 5.65 -16.36 10.59
CA ASP A 221 4.52 -15.66 9.97
C ASP A 221 4.60 -14.15 10.21
N ILE A 222 4.89 -13.73 11.44
CA ILE A 222 5.08 -12.31 11.78
C ILE A 222 6.21 -11.70 10.95
N TYR A 223 7.34 -12.40 10.81
CA TYR A 223 8.48 -11.91 10.03
C TYR A 223 8.15 -11.82 8.53
N ASP A 224 7.49 -12.83 7.97
CA ASP A 224 7.07 -12.87 6.56
C ASP A 224 6.09 -11.73 6.25
N PHE A 225 5.03 -11.57 7.05
CA PHE A 225 4.03 -10.53 6.84
C PHE A 225 4.65 -9.13 6.93
N SER A 226 5.52 -8.92 7.92
CA SER A 226 6.16 -7.62 8.17
C SER A 226 7.16 -7.25 7.08
N SER A 227 8.03 -8.19 6.68
CA SER A 227 9.04 -7.95 5.63
C SER A 227 8.40 -7.74 4.26
N ARG A 228 7.37 -8.53 3.90
CA ARG A 228 6.61 -8.33 2.66
C ARG A 228 5.78 -7.06 2.65
N ALA A 229 5.24 -6.63 3.80
CA ALA A 229 4.61 -5.31 3.91
C ALA A 229 5.61 -4.19 3.61
N GLY A 230 6.83 -4.29 4.17
CA GLY A 230 7.93 -3.39 3.82
C GLY A 230 8.24 -3.39 2.31
N ALA A 231 8.36 -4.57 1.69
CA ALA A 231 8.58 -4.70 0.25
C ALA A 231 7.44 -4.09 -0.59
N ALA A 232 6.18 -4.26 -0.20
CA ALA A 232 5.05 -3.64 -0.88
C ALA A 232 5.08 -2.11 -0.79
N LEU A 233 5.48 -1.55 0.36
CA LEU A 233 5.68 -0.11 0.49
C LEU A 233 6.85 0.39 -0.37
N ILE A 234 7.90 -0.40 -0.53
CA ILE A 234 9.00 -0.09 -1.46
C ILE A 234 8.49 0.00 -2.90
N CYS A 235 7.66 -0.95 -3.35
CA CYS A 235 7.06 -0.88 -4.69
C CYS A 235 6.23 0.40 -4.90
N ALA A 236 5.47 0.81 -3.89
CA ALA A 236 4.68 2.03 -3.93
C ALA A 236 5.57 3.29 -4.00
N ILE A 237 6.66 3.34 -3.23
CA ILE A 237 7.62 4.43 -3.28
C ILE A 237 8.31 4.48 -4.65
N ASP A 238 8.77 3.35 -5.16
CA ASP A 238 9.45 3.28 -6.46
C ASP A 238 8.53 3.77 -7.58
N ALA A 239 7.23 3.47 -7.52
CA ALA A 239 6.24 4.02 -8.46
C ALA A 239 6.01 5.53 -8.26
N ALA A 240 6.06 6.03 -7.03
CA ALA A 240 5.80 7.44 -6.71
C ALA A 240 6.98 8.39 -6.97
N ILE A 241 8.23 7.90 -6.90
CA ILE A 241 9.46 8.70 -7.03
C ILE A 241 9.46 9.62 -8.26
N PRO A 242 9.07 9.19 -9.47
CA PRO A 242 9.07 10.05 -10.65
C PRO A 242 8.20 11.31 -10.51
N PHE A 243 7.19 11.24 -9.64
CA PHE A 243 6.19 12.30 -9.43
C PHE A 243 6.45 13.15 -8.17
N LYS A 244 7.59 12.94 -7.50
CA LYS A 244 7.95 13.63 -6.26
C LYS A 244 9.26 14.38 -6.42
N HIS A 245 9.41 15.50 -5.71
CA HIS A 245 10.70 16.18 -5.65
C HIS A 245 11.73 15.34 -4.88
N GLU A 246 12.96 15.35 -5.41
CA GLU A 246 14.23 14.83 -4.90
C GLU A 246 14.16 13.78 -3.78
N THR A 247 14.52 12.54 -4.12
CA THR A 247 14.68 11.45 -3.16
C THR A 247 15.87 11.73 -2.24
N LYS A 248 15.61 11.81 -0.93
CA LYS A 248 16.67 12.00 0.08
C LYS A 248 17.58 10.75 0.18
N PRO A 249 18.88 10.92 0.46
CA PRO A 249 19.78 9.79 0.73
C PRO A 249 19.29 8.86 1.84
N ASP A 250 18.68 9.41 2.88
CA ASP A 250 18.19 8.65 4.05
C ASP A 250 17.08 7.65 3.67
N LEU A 251 16.15 8.05 2.79
CA LEU A 251 15.14 7.15 2.25
C LEU A 251 15.77 5.99 1.45
N THR A 252 16.85 6.26 0.70
CA THR A 252 17.54 5.22 -0.08
C THR A 252 18.17 4.18 0.86
N ILE A 253 18.80 4.62 1.95
CA ILE A 253 19.42 3.75 2.95
C ILE A 253 18.35 2.92 3.66
N ALA A 254 17.28 3.57 4.14
CA ALA A 254 16.20 2.89 4.86
C ALA A 254 15.50 1.83 3.98
N ARG A 255 15.28 2.16 2.70
CA ARG A 255 14.77 1.22 1.69
C ARG A 255 15.70 0.02 1.50
N GLN A 256 17.01 0.25 1.41
CA GLN A 256 18.00 -0.83 1.23
C GLN A 256 18.05 -1.79 2.42
N GLU A 257 17.96 -1.29 3.66
CA GLU A 257 17.91 -2.13 4.85
C GLU A 257 16.69 -3.06 4.81
N VAL A 258 15.49 -2.54 4.51
CA VAL A 258 14.27 -3.37 4.40
C VAL A 258 14.40 -4.40 3.27
N LEU A 259 14.90 -4.01 2.10
CA LEU A 259 15.14 -4.90 0.97
C LEU A 259 16.12 -6.02 1.31
N GLN A 260 17.20 -5.71 2.03
CA GLN A 260 18.18 -6.69 2.45
C GLN A 260 17.53 -7.75 3.34
N ARG A 261 16.76 -7.33 4.37
CA ARG A 261 16.06 -8.26 5.27
C ARG A 261 15.06 -9.15 4.54
N TYR A 262 14.27 -8.55 3.67
CA TYR A 262 13.32 -9.28 2.84
C TYR A 262 14.04 -10.30 1.93
N GLY A 263 15.10 -9.89 1.25
CA GLY A 263 15.89 -10.75 0.37
C GLY A 263 16.54 -11.92 1.09
N GLU A 264 17.16 -11.67 2.24
CA GLU A 264 17.76 -12.70 3.11
C GLU A 264 16.71 -13.75 3.51
N PHE A 265 15.50 -13.31 3.88
CA PHE A 265 14.41 -14.19 4.27
C PHE A 265 13.87 -15.02 3.10
N VAL A 266 13.64 -14.41 1.94
CA VAL A 266 13.18 -15.11 0.73
C VAL A 266 14.19 -16.19 0.31
N ILE A 267 15.49 -15.88 0.30
CA ILE A 267 16.54 -16.84 -0.04
C ILE A 267 16.49 -18.04 0.91
N TYR A 268 16.40 -17.79 2.23
CA TYR A 268 16.29 -18.85 3.23
C TYR A 268 15.07 -19.75 3.00
N CYS A 269 13.90 -19.17 2.71
CA CYS A 269 12.69 -19.94 2.42
C CYS A 269 12.87 -20.84 1.19
N ILE A 270 13.49 -20.34 0.12
CA ILE A 270 13.76 -21.11 -1.10
C ILE A 270 14.72 -22.27 -0.80
N GLU A 271 15.80 -22.02 -0.07
CA GLU A 271 16.80 -23.05 0.29
C GLU A 271 16.20 -24.16 1.15
N LYS A 272 15.32 -23.81 2.10
CA LYS A 272 14.58 -24.77 2.92
C LYS A 272 13.63 -25.63 2.10
N GLN A 273 12.90 -25.04 1.16
CA GLN A 273 12.01 -25.78 0.27
C GLN A 273 12.78 -26.81 -0.59
N ARG A 274 13.91 -26.40 -1.19
CA ARG A 274 14.78 -27.30 -1.97
C ARG A 274 15.36 -28.44 -1.14
N SER A 275 15.79 -28.14 0.08
CA SER A 275 16.34 -29.14 1.01
C SER A 275 15.31 -30.19 1.45
N ASN A 276 14.03 -29.80 1.54
CA ASN A 276 12.96 -30.72 1.90
C ASN A 276 12.52 -31.59 0.71
N GLN A 277 12.56 -31.06 -0.52
CA GLN A 277 12.31 -31.84 -1.74
C GLN A 277 13.39 -32.91 -1.97
N GLY A 278 14.67 -32.60 -1.73
CA GLY A 278 15.77 -33.57 -1.87
C GLY A 278 15.83 -34.66 -0.80
N LYS A 279 15.04 -34.56 0.28
CA LYS A 279 14.88 -35.60 1.31
C LYS A 279 13.66 -36.51 1.07
N SER A 280 12.84 -36.18 0.07
CA SER A 280 11.60 -36.88 -0.27
C SER A 280 11.77 -37.86 -1.45
N THR A 281 13.02 -38.11 -1.87
CA THR A 281 13.44 -39.07 -2.91
C THR A 281 14.39 -40.08 -2.30
#